data_AF-A0A6J2X5Q6-F1
#
_entry.id   AF-A0A6J2X5Q6-F1
#
_cell.length_a   1.000
_cell.length_b   1.000
_cell.length_c   1.000
_cell.angle_alpha   90.00
_cell.angle_beta   90.00
_cell.angle_gamma   90.00
#
_symmetry.space_group_name_H-M   'P 1'
#
loop_
_entity.id
_entity.type
_entity.pdbx_description
1 polymer ?
#
loop_
_entity_poly.entity_id
_entity_poly.type
_entity_poly.pdbx_seq_one_letter_code
_entity_poly.pdbx_strand_id
1 'polypeptide(L)'
;MGNKKGVVVFLHPLSADNTVWLIGRNESYVSTFLDAEYEIWLPNWRGLRFSRGHIRKLSSLEYWNFSFHEIGLYDYSAIFKFVHSKTQRKVIAISHSMGSTALLIYASLKAEESKKFVKIFIPMGSAAYMTHTLPLARLLSYGVPNIVQAWQRYSKVGALFESHRSFQDFIKKVLLYWIAPIIVPFVPIIATGEPKMANPEYIPMTFSISFQPICIKILYHYAQLMHNGNKFSMYDYGEKSNLKRYNSKEPPEYPLENISVPVYVVYGTTDELGDVKDTEYLLEKLPESVKIYGKLKLEGYSHVDFLWAKDVKEKILQKLVKLLEKIYNSF
;
A
#
# COMPACT_ATOMS: atom_id res chain seq x y z
N MET A 1 -25.69 16.68 14.10
CA MET A 1 -24.53 15.81 13.81
C MET A 1 -23.36 16.35 14.62
N GLY A 2 -22.82 15.56 15.56
CA GLY A 2 -21.70 16.01 16.41
C GLY A 2 -20.48 16.40 15.58
N ASN A 3 -19.69 17.36 16.09
CA ASN A 3 -18.52 17.87 15.39
C ASN A 3 -17.43 16.77 15.35
N LYS A 4 -17.22 16.12 14.20
CA LYS A 4 -16.29 14.99 14.05
C LYS A 4 -14.86 15.38 14.46
N LYS A 5 -14.10 14.49 15.12
CA LYS A 5 -12.73 14.78 15.60
C LYS A 5 -11.70 14.96 14.49
N GLY A 6 -11.89 14.29 13.35
CA GLY A 6 -10.99 14.40 12.19
C GLY A 6 -11.53 13.63 10.98
N VAL A 7 -10.82 13.76 9.87
CA VAL A 7 -11.10 13.02 8.62
C VAL A 7 -9.99 12.00 8.41
N VAL A 8 -10.34 10.73 8.39
CA VAL A 8 -9.42 9.60 8.18
C VAL A 8 -9.60 9.06 6.78
N VAL A 9 -8.49 8.95 6.06
CA VAL A 9 -8.44 8.29 4.75
C VAL A 9 -7.60 7.03 4.90
N PHE A 10 -8.21 5.89 4.64
CA PHE A 10 -7.49 4.62 4.61
C PHE A 10 -6.98 4.33 3.19
N LEU A 11 -5.81 3.70 3.08
CA LEU A 11 -5.12 3.41 1.83
C LEU A 11 -4.62 1.96 1.85
N HIS A 12 -5.34 1.09 1.15
CA HIS A 12 -5.19 -0.38 1.18
C HIS A 12 -3.83 -0.89 0.67
N PRO A 13 -3.49 -2.19 0.82
CA PRO A 13 -2.27 -2.77 0.25
C PRO A 13 -2.41 -3.16 -1.23
N LEU A 14 -1.32 -3.71 -1.78
CA LEU A 14 -1.34 -4.37 -3.09
C LEU A 14 -2.35 -5.52 -3.13
N SER A 15 -2.97 -5.75 -4.29
CA SER A 15 -3.89 -6.88 -4.53
C SER A 15 -5.16 -6.89 -3.67
N ALA A 16 -5.51 -5.75 -3.07
CA ALA A 16 -6.73 -5.57 -2.30
C ALA A 16 -7.43 -4.26 -2.70
N ASP A 17 -8.62 -4.05 -2.17
CA ASP A 17 -9.34 -2.77 -2.22
C ASP A 17 -9.62 -2.28 -0.79
N ASN A 18 -10.12 -1.06 -0.62
CA ASN A 18 -10.30 -0.46 0.69
C ASN A 18 -11.39 -1.11 1.57
N THR A 19 -12.09 -2.14 1.10
CA THR A 19 -12.94 -2.96 1.97
C THR A 19 -12.13 -3.80 2.97
N VAL A 20 -10.80 -3.95 2.79
CA VAL A 20 -9.95 -4.61 3.80
C VAL A 20 -10.02 -3.95 5.18
N TRP A 21 -10.29 -2.65 5.24
CA TRP A 21 -10.39 -1.91 6.51
C TRP A 21 -11.68 -2.20 7.28
N LEU A 22 -12.60 -2.96 6.68
CA LEU A 22 -13.84 -3.48 7.29
C LEU A 22 -13.65 -4.89 7.88
N ILE A 23 -12.49 -5.52 7.67
CA ILE A 23 -12.16 -6.83 8.26
C ILE A 23 -12.22 -6.71 9.79
N GLY A 24 -12.83 -7.67 10.46
CA GLY A 24 -13.09 -7.66 11.91
C GLY A 24 -14.45 -7.11 12.33
N ARG A 25 -15.30 -6.65 11.38
CA ARG A 25 -16.66 -6.13 11.68
C ARG A 25 -16.62 -5.03 12.75
N ASN A 26 -17.12 -5.30 13.95
CA ASN A 26 -17.15 -4.36 15.09
C ASN A 26 -15.76 -4.07 15.68
N GLU A 27 -14.74 -4.85 15.31
CA GLU A 27 -13.34 -4.63 15.70
C GLU A 27 -12.49 -4.10 14.55
N SER A 28 -13.11 -3.79 13.41
CA SER A 28 -12.43 -3.26 12.25
C SER A 28 -11.84 -1.87 12.51
N TYR A 29 -10.89 -1.48 11.65
CA TYR A 29 -10.38 -0.10 11.60
C TYR A 29 -11.54 0.89 11.42
N VAL A 30 -12.44 0.62 10.48
CA VAL A 30 -13.57 1.50 10.22
C VAL A 30 -14.48 1.62 11.46
N SER A 31 -14.89 0.51 12.07
CA SER A 31 -15.76 0.55 13.26
C SER A 31 -15.10 1.33 14.39
N THR A 32 -13.84 1.03 14.70
CA THR A 32 -13.13 1.66 15.82
C THR A 32 -12.98 3.17 15.65
N PHE A 33 -12.71 3.64 14.42
CA PHE A 33 -12.58 5.07 14.15
C PHE A 33 -13.95 5.79 14.06
N LEU A 34 -15.02 5.11 13.63
CA LEU A 34 -16.37 5.65 13.70
C LEU A 34 -16.82 5.84 15.15
N ASP A 35 -16.57 4.84 16.00
CA ASP A 35 -16.87 4.88 17.45
C ASP A 35 -16.09 5.99 18.14
N ALA A 36 -14.86 6.26 17.68
CA ALA A 36 -14.04 7.38 18.14
C ALA A 36 -14.42 8.74 17.49
N GLU A 37 -15.56 8.82 16.80
CA GLU A 37 -16.13 10.02 16.19
C GLU A 37 -15.30 10.66 15.06
N TYR A 38 -14.56 9.85 14.30
CA TYR A 38 -13.93 10.29 13.05
C TYR A 38 -14.88 10.15 11.85
N GLU A 39 -14.64 10.97 10.83
CA GLU A 39 -15.21 10.80 9.50
C GLU A 39 -14.25 9.92 8.66
N ILE A 40 -14.78 8.94 7.93
CA ILE A 40 -13.97 7.93 7.25
C ILE A 40 -14.19 7.95 5.74
N TRP A 41 -13.10 7.92 5.00
CA TRP A 41 -13.06 7.85 3.54
C TRP A 41 -12.27 6.62 3.09
N LEU A 42 -12.86 5.85 2.18
CA LEU A 42 -12.33 4.57 1.66
C LEU A 42 -12.11 4.63 0.13
N PRO A 43 -11.20 5.48 -0.37
CA PRO A 43 -10.96 5.65 -1.81
C PRO A 43 -10.24 4.45 -2.44
N ASN A 44 -10.48 4.14 -3.71
CA ASN A 44 -9.73 3.09 -4.41
C ASN A 44 -8.92 3.69 -5.55
N TRP A 45 -7.65 3.33 -5.66
CA TRP A 45 -6.83 3.75 -6.80
C TRP A 45 -7.10 2.91 -8.05
N ARG A 46 -6.55 3.38 -9.17
CA ARG A 46 -6.69 2.82 -10.52
C ARG A 46 -6.49 1.31 -10.59
N GLY A 47 -7.24 0.66 -11.47
CA GLY A 47 -7.12 -0.75 -11.82
C GLY A 47 -7.97 -1.71 -10.97
N LEU A 48 -8.41 -1.30 -9.79
CA LEU A 48 -9.25 -2.14 -8.94
C LEU A 48 -10.68 -2.25 -9.47
N ARG A 49 -11.43 -3.22 -8.95
CA ARG A 49 -12.85 -3.46 -9.31
C ARG A 49 -13.69 -2.19 -9.28
N PHE A 50 -13.48 -1.32 -8.30
CA PHE A 50 -14.25 -0.07 -8.12
C PHE A 50 -13.64 1.14 -8.84
N SER A 51 -12.49 0.97 -9.49
CA SER A 51 -11.69 2.07 -10.08
C SER A 51 -11.08 1.68 -11.43
N ARG A 52 -11.84 0.95 -12.26
CA ARG A 52 -11.40 0.44 -13.58
C ARG A 52 -11.84 1.29 -14.78
N GLY A 53 -12.32 2.51 -14.54
CA GLY A 53 -12.73 3.43 -15.61
C GLY A 53 -11.55 4.19 -16.22
N HIS A 54 -11.71 4.63 -17.47
CA HIS A 54 -10.82 5.59 -18.10
C HIS A 54 -11.60 6.43 -19.13
N ILE A 55 -11.31 7.74 -19.22
CA ILE A 55 -12.05 8.67 -20.09
C ILE A 55 -11.93 8.34 -21.59
N ARG A 56 -10.82 7.69 -21.97
CA ARG A 56 -10.58 7.17 -23.32
C ARG A 56 -10.67 5.65 -23.29
N LYS A 57 -11.15 5.06 -24.38
CA LYS A 57 -11.01 3.62 -24.61
C LYS A 57 -9.53 3.30 -24.86
N LEU A 58 -8.93 2.51 -23.97
CA LEU A 58 -7.53 2.09 -24.04
C LEU A 58 -7.45 0.58 -24.29
N SER A 59 -6.38 0.13 -24.93
CA SER A 59 -5.99 -1.29 -24.85
C SER A 59 -5.60 -1.66 -23.42
N SER A 60 -5.60 -2.96 -23.10
CA SER A 60 -5.19 -3.43 -21.78
C SER A 60 -3.76 -2.97 -21.44
N LEU A 61 -2.80 -3.13 -22.36
CA LEU A 61 -1.41 -2.69 -22.13
C LEU A 61 -1.28 -1.19 -21.84
N GLU A 62 -2.06 -0.34 -22.51
CA GLU A 62 -2.05 1.11 -22.27
C GLU A 62 -2.68 1.45 -20.93
N TYR A 63 -3.81 0.83 -20.59
CA TYR A 63 -4.52 1.07 -19.33
C TYR A 63 -3.65 0.71 -18.12
N TRP A 64 -2.96 -0.44 -18.19
CA TRP A 64 -2.13 -0.95 -17.10
C TRP A 64 -0.69 -0.44 -17.11
N ASN A 65 -0.35 0.57 -17.91
CA ASN A 65 1.00 1.13 -17.92
C ASN A 65 1.24 2.11 -16.77
N PHE A 66 1.13 1.64 -15.53
CA PHE A 66 1.37 2.42 -14.32
C PHE A 66 2.06 1.58 -13.24
N SER A 67 2.63 2.23 -12.23
CA SER A 67 3.19 1.62 -11.04
C SER A 67 2.70 2.37 -9.79
N PHE A 68 3.23 2.05 -8.62
CA PHE A 68 2.98 2.85 -7.41
C PHE A 68 3.44 4.31 -7.56
N HIS A 69 4.30 4.62 -8.53
CA HIS A 69 4.66 5.99 -8.92
C HIS A 69 3.44 6.81 -9.31
N GLU A 70 2.66 6.35 -10.29
CA GLU A 70 1.47 7.05 -10.76
C GLU A 70 0.37 7.10 -9.71
N ILE A 71 0.27 6.08 -8.85
CA ILE A 71 -0.68 6.08 -7.72
C ILE A 71 -0.34 7.22 -6.75
N GLY A 72 0.92 7.35 -6.33
CA GLY A 72 1.34 8.46 -5.47
C GLY A 72 1.22 9.82 -6.17
N LEU A 73 1.61 9.91 -7.43
CA LEU A 73 1.67 11.18 -8.16
C LEU A 73 0.28 11.73 -8.52
N TYR A 74 -0.66 10.86 -8.90
CA TYR A 74 -1.95 11.27 -9.44
C TYR A 74 -3.13 10.87 -8.55
N ASP A 75 -3.20 9.59 -8.14
CA ASP A 75 -4.39 9.07 -7.45
C ASP A 75 -4.49 9.69 -6.06
N TYR A 76 -3.40 9.71 -5.28
CA TYR A 76 -3.40 10.29 -3.95
C TYR A 76 -3.62 11.80 -3.97
N SER A 77 -3.03 12.49 -4.95
CA SER A 77 -3.30 13.91 -5.18
C SER A 77 -4.79 14.18 -5.41
N ALA A 78 -5.42 13.43 -6.32
CA ALA A 78 -6.84 13.57 -6.62
C ALA A 78 -7.72 13.22 -5.42
N ILE A 79 -7.41 12.13 -4.71
CA ILE A 79 -8.12 11.68 -3.51
C ILE A 79 -8.09 12.76 -2.43
N PHE A 80 -6.91 13.24 -2.04
CA PHE A 80 -6.80 14.19 -0.93
C PHE A 80 -7.38 15.56 -1.29
N LYS A 81 -7.22 16.03 -2.53
CA LYS A 81 -7.92 17.23 -3.01
C LYS A 81 -9.43 17.07 -2.93
N PHE A 82 -9.96 15.92 -3.36
CA PHE A 82 -11.41 15.67 -3.34
C PHE A 82 -11.94 15.65 -1.90
N VAL A 83 -11.31 14.87 -1.02
CA VAL A 83 -11.69 14.80 0.41
C VAL A 83 -11.62 16.18 1.05
N HIS A 84 -10.54 16.92 0.80
CA HIS A 84 -10.41 18.29 1.31
C HIS A 84 -11.49 19.22 0.76
N SER A 85 -11.86 19.12 -0.52
CA SER A 85 -12.92 19.94 -1.10
C SER A 85 -14.29 19.70 -0.45
N LYS A 86 -14.54 18.47 0.02
CA LYS A 86 -15.80 18.08 0.67
C LYS A 86 -15.82 18.40 2.16
N THR A 87 -14.69 18.30 2.84
CA THR A 87 -14.62 18.39 4.30
C THR A 87 -14.01 19.69 4.80
N GLN A 88 -13.27 20.42 3.95
CA GLN A 88 -12.44 21.58 4.29
C GLN A 88 -11.41 21.30 5.39
N ARG A 89 -11.05 20.02 5.60
CA ARG A 89 -10.14 19.58 6.67
C ARG A 89 -8.90 18.90 6.10
N LYS A 90 -7.81 18.92 6.86
CA LYS A 90 -6.65 18.07 6.56
C LYS A 90 -6.94 16.63 6.94
N VAL A 91 -6.42 15.68 6.16
CA VAL A 91 -6.66 14.25 6.33
C VAL A 91 -5.63 13.59 7.24
N ILE A 92 -6.06 12.62 8.02
CA ILE A 92 -5.22 11.63 8.68
C ILE A 92 -5.12 10.46 7.70
N ALA A 93 -3.96 10.25 7.09
CA ALA A 93 -3.78 9.20 6.09
C ALA A 93 -3.17 7.96 6.75
N ILE A 94 -3.93 6.87 6.80
CA ILE A 94 -3.51 5.57 7.33
C ILE A 94 -3.35 4.62 6.15
N SER A 95 -2.18 4.02 6.02
CA SER A 95 -1.86 3.19 4.86
C SER A 95 -1.19 1.88 5.24
N HIS A 96 -1.31 0.87 4.39
CA HIS A 96 -0.63 -0.40 4.56
C HIS A 96 0.13 -0.81 3.29
N SER A 97 1.33 -1.39 3.44
CA SER A 97 2.09 -1.99 2.34
C SER A 97 2.35 -1.00 1.20
N MET A 98 2.03 -1.38 -0.05
CA MET A 98 2.13 -0.50 -1.22
C MET A 98 1.37 0.82 -1.05
N GLY A 99 0.30 0.85 -0.26
CA GLY A 99 -0.38 2.09 0.08
C GLY A 99 0.54 3.08 0.77
N SER A 100 1.42 2.59 1.65
CA SER A 100 2.47 3.37 2.31
C SER A 100 3.57 3.79 1.35
N THR A 101 4.02 2.90 0.46
CA THR A 101 5.00 3.22 -0.60
C THR A 101 4.51 4.40 -1.46
N ALA A 102 3.27 4.34 -1.96
CA ALA A 102 2.68 5.42 -2.75
C ALA A 102 2.49 6.72 -1.94
N LEU A 103 2.29 6.61 -0.62
CA LEU A 103 2.10 7.77 0.25
C LEU A 103 3.39 8.57 0.39
N LEU A 104 4.52 7.87 0.53
CA LEU A 104 5.85 8.49 0.56
C LEU A 104 6.20 9.16 -0.78
N ILE A 105 5.78 8.57 -1.90
CA ILE A 105 5.95 9.17 -3.24
C ILE A 105 5.12 10.44 -3.38
N TYR A 106 3.85 10.40 -2.97
CA TYR A 106 3.01 11.59 -2.93
C TYR A 106 3.65 12.69 -2.06
N ALA A 107 4.09 12.32 -0.86
CA ALA A 107 4.69 13.26 0.08
C ALA A 107 5.96 13.94 -0.46
N SER A 108 6.84 13.17 -1.12
CA SER A 108 8.12 13.67 -1.66
C SER A 108 7.94 14.48 -2.95
N LEU A 109 7.12 14.01 -3.89
CA LEU A 109 6.94 14.67 -5.20
C LEU A 109 5.89 15.78 -5.18
N LYS A 110 4.99 15.80 -4.19
CA LYS A 110 3.93 16.80 -4.01
C LYS A 110 3.99 17.42 -2.61
N ALA A 111 5.19 17.78 -2.15
CA ALA A 111 5.45 18.29 -0.81
C ALA A 111 4.51 19.42 -0.34
N GLU A 112 4.35 20.48 -1.14
CA GLU A 112 3.45 21.59 -0.79
C GLU A 112 1.98 21.15 -0.69
N GLU A 113 1.58 20.24 -1.57
CA GLU A 113 0.23 19.69 -1.59
C GLU A 113 -0.03 18.79 -0.37
N SER A 114 0.95 17.94 -0.04
CA SER A 114 0.86 17.05 1.12
C SER A 114 0.82 17.85 2.42
N LYS A 115 1.65 18.88 2.56
CA LYS A 115 1.62 19.83 3.68
C LYS A 115 0.29 20.55 3.80
N LYS A 116 -0.35 20.89 2.66
CA LYS A 116 -1.65 21.56 2.63
C LYS A 116 -2.79 20.64 3.05
N PHE A 117 -2.84 19.40 2.54
CA PHE A 117 -4.03 18.55 2.68
C PHE A 117 -3.91 17.45 3.73
N VAL A 118 -2.71 17.13 4.22
CA VAL A 118 -2.50 16.01 5.14
C VAL A 118 -2.04 16.52 6.50
N LYS A 119 -2.68 16.02 7.57
CA LYS A 119 -2.35 16.35 8.97
C LYS A 119 -1.22 15.47 9.49
N ILE A 120 -1.25 14.17 9.16
CA ILE A 120 -0.27 13.16 9.59
C ILE A 120 -0.31 11.95 8.64
N PHE A 121 0.85 11.34 8.41
CA PHE A 121 0.99 10.03 7.77
C PHE A 121 1.16 8.93 8.82
N ILE A 122 0.40 7.85 8.66
CA ILE A 122 0.50 6.65 9.47
C ILE A 122 0.75 5.45 8.55
N PRO A 123 1.98 5.31 8.00
CA PRO A 123 2.32 4.16 7.17
C PRO A 123 2.55 2.93 8.04
N MET A 124 1.94 1.82 7.64
CA MET A 124 2.11 0.51 8.25
C MET A 124 2.79 -0.45 7.27
N GLY A 125 3.85 -1.12 7.71
CA GLY A 125 4.59 -2.11 6.88
C GLY A 125 5.01 -1.54 5.52
N SER A 126 5.71 -0.41 5.49
CA SER A 126 6.05 0.27 4.23
C SER A 126 7.14 -0.46 3.45
N ALA A 127 6.85 -0.83 2.21
CA ALA A 127 7.84 -1.39 1.28
C ALA A 127 8.48 -0.26 0.43
N ALA A 128 9.17 0.68 1.10
CA ALA A 128 9.90 1.76 0.41
C ALA A 128 11.30 1.30 0.00
N TYR A 129 11.98 0.63 0.92
CA TYR A 129 13.21 -0.11 0.67
C TYR A 129 12.89 -1.60 0.73
N MET A 130 13.56 -2.38 -0.12
CA MET A 130 13.37 -3.83 -0.25
C MET A 130 14.74 -4.53 -0.27
N THR A 131 15.66 -4.06 0.57
CA THR A 131 17.04 -4.56 0.60
C THR A 131 17.12 -5.83 1.42
N HIS A 132 16.37 -5.88 2.52
CA HIS A 132 16.38 -6.96 3.50
C HIS A 132 15.17 -7.89 3.37
N THR A 133 14.50 -7.88 2.21
CA THR A 133 13.34 -8.74 1.93
C THR A 133 13.72 -10.23 1.87
N LEU A 134 12.72 -11.10 2.03
CA LEU A 134 12.85 -12.56 1.92
C LEU A 134 13.79 -13.03 0.79
N PRO A 135 14.71 -13.97 1.06
CA PRO A 135 15.53 -14.61 0.03
C PRO A 135 14.69 -15.25 -1.09
N LEU A 136 13.52 -15.81 -0.77
CA LEU A 136 12.61 -16.38 -1.77
C LEU A 136 11.97 -15.30 -2.65
N ALA A 137 11.50 -14.19 -2.07
CA ALA A 137 10.96 -13.07 -2.85
C ALA A 137 12.02 -12.50 -3.80
N ARG A 138 13.26 -12.34 -3.30
CA ARG A 138 14.42 -11.90 -4.09
C ARG A 138 14.86 -12.91 -5.15
N LEU A 139 14.71 -14.22 -4.89
CA LEU A 139 14.97 -15.25 -5.89
C LEU A 139 13.92 -15.20 -7.01
N LEU A 140 12.64 -15.10 -6.64
CA LEU A 140 11.54 -14.99 -7.58
C LEU A 140 11.62 -13.71 -8.42
N SER A 141 12.14 -12.61 -7.88
CA SER A 141 12.34 -11.36 -8.63
C SER A 141 13.40 -11.46 -9.74
N TYR A 142 14.25 -12.49 -9.78
CA TYR A 142 15.13 -12.72 -10.94
C TYR A 142 14.41 -13.43 -12.11
N GLY A 143 13.61 -14.47 -11.81
CA GLY A 143 13.06 -15.37 -12.83
C GLY A 143 11.62 -15.03 -13.26
N VAL A 144 10.76 -14.69 -12.30
CA VAL A 144 9.33 -14.44 -12.55
C VAL A 144 9.11 -13.24 -13.47
N PRO A 145 9.86 -12.13 -13.34
CA PRO A 145 9.82 -11.03 -14.29
C PRO A 145 9.94 -11.43 -15.77
N ASN A 146 10.87 -12.32 -16.13
CA ASN A 146 11.05 -12.68 -17.55
C ASN A 146 9.88 -13.51 -18.09
N ILE A 147 9.37 -14.44 -17.28
CA ILE A 147 8.22 -15.30 -17.62
C ILE A 147 6.96 -14.46 -17.78
N VAL A 148 6.69 -13.57 -16.82
CA VAL A 148 5.52 -12.68 -16.84
C VAL A 148 5.59 -11.71 -18.03
N GLN A 149 6.78 -11.25 -18.41
CA GLN A 149 6.97 -10.39 -19.58
C GLN A 149 6.70 -11.15 -20.88
N ALA A 150 7.21 -12.38 -21.00
CA ALA A 150 6.95 -13.23 -22.16
C ALA A 150 5.44 -13.49 -22.29
N TRP A 151 4.77 -13.83 -21.18
CA TRP A 151 3.32 -14.00 -21.14
C TRP A 151 2.59 -12.71 -21.54
N GLN A 152 2.94 -11.55 -20.97
CA GLN A 152 2.33 -10.26 -21.32
C GLN A 152 2.51 -9.89 -22.79
N ARG A 153 3.68 -10.16 -23.38
CA ARG A 153 3.95 -9.92 -24.81
C ARG A 153 3.07 -10.79 -25.70
N TYR A 154 2.81 -12.04 -25.29
CA TYR A 154 1.95 -12.98 -25.97
C TYR A 154 0.46 -12.64 -25.80
N SER A 155 -0.01 -12.48 -24.56
CA SER A 155 -1.42 -12.28 -24.22
C SER A 155 -1.93 -10.87 -24.49
N LYS A 156 -1.03 -9.88 -24.58
CA LYS A 156 -1.36 -8.44 -24.62
C LYS A 156 -2.17 -7.97 -23.40
N VAL A 157 -2.00 -8.64 -22.27
CA VAL A 157 -2.69 -8.34 -20.99
C VAL A 157 -1.74 -7.63 -20.03
N GLY A 158 -2.21 -6.54 -19.45
CA GLY A 158 -1.41 -5.62 -18.64
C GLY A 158 -1.36 -5.95 -17.14
N ALA A 159 -2.29 -6.77 -16.65
CA ALA A 159 -2.38 -7.15 -15.25
C ALA A 159 -2.57 -8.65 -15.04
N LEU A 160 -2.06 -9.16 -13.92
CA LEU A 160 -2.44 -10.46 -13.38
C LEU A 160 -3.86 -10.37 -12.79
N PHE A 161 -4.61 -11.47 -12.86
CA PHE A 161 -6.01 -11.53 -12.44
C PHE A 161 -6.93 -10.55 -13.19
N GLU A 162 -6.47 -10.03 -14.33
CA GLU A 162 -7.25 -9.21 -15.24
C GLU A 162 -8.31 -10.08 -15.91
N SER A 163 -9.51 -10.15 -15.32
CA SER A 163 -10.62 -10.86 -15.93
C SER A 163 -11.94 -10.12 -15.76
N HIS A 164 -12.89 -10.42 -16.65
CA HIS A 164 -14.27 -9.95 -16.54
C HIS A 164 -14.93 -10.54 -15.28
N ARG A 165 -15.86 -9.79 -14.70
CA ARG A 165 -16.55 -10.08 -13.43
C ARG A 165 -16.98 -11.56 -13.28
N SER A 166 -17.49 -12.19 -14.34
CA SER A 166 -17.93 -13.60 -14.35
C SER A 166 -16.79 -14.63 -14.31
N PHE A 167 -15.66 -14.36 -14.97
CA PHE A 167 -14.49 -15.26 -14.93
C PHE A 167 -13.71 -15.10 -13.64
N GLN A 168 -13.67 -13.90 -13.05
CA GLN A 168 -13.17 -13.71 -11.68
C GLN A 168 -13.99 -14.51 -10.68
N ASP A 169 -15.33 -14.48 -10.76
CA ASP A 169 -16.18 -15.24 -9.85
C ASP A 169 -16.08 -16.76 -10.06
N PHE A 170 -15.87 -17.21 -11.31
CA PHE A 170 -15.63 -18.63 -11.64
C PHE A 170 -14.26 -19.11 -11.17
N ILE A 171 -13.19 -18.37 -11.48
CA ILE A 171 -11.84 -18.67 -11.03
C ILE A 171 -11.75 -18.56 -9.51
N LYS A 172 -12.42 -17.58 -8.88
CA LYS A 172 -12.58 -17.55 -7.42
C LYS A 172 -13.30 -18.79 -6.93
N LYS A 173 -14.41 -19.23 -7.51
CA LYS A 173 -15.09 -20.46 -7.05
C LYS A 173 -14.24 -21.73 -7.23
N VAL A 174 -13.55 -21.88 -8.36
CA VAL A 174 -12.74 -23.08 -8.67
C VAL A 174 -11.40 -23.08 -7.92
N LEU A 175 -10.67 -21.95 -7.91
CA LEU A 175 -9.46 -21.80 -7.10
C LEU A 175 -9.80 -21.89 -5.62
N LEU A 176 -10.83 -21.20 -5.11
CA LEU A 176 -11.15 -21.15 -3.67
C LEU A 176 -11.65 -22.47 -3.09
N TYR A 177 -12.29 -23.34 -3.88
CA TYR A 177 -12.74 -24.66 -3.40
C TYR A 177 -11.72 -25.79 -3.57
N TRP A 178 -10.94 -25.80 -4.66
CA TRP A 178 -10.09 -26.95 -5.00
C TRP A 178 -8.59 -26.70 -4.86
N ILE A 179 -8.14 -25.48 -5.13
CA ILE A 179 -6.71 -25.15 -5.20
C ILE A 179 -6.28 -24.29 -4.00
N ALA A 180 -7.21 -23.57 -3.39
CA ALA A 180 -6.94 -22.68 -2.29
C ALA A 180 -6.36 -23.41 -1.09
N PRO A 181 -6.86 -24.56 -0.62
CA PRO A 181 -6.19 -25.29 0.46
C PRO A 181 -4.70 -25.61 0.18
N ILE A 182 -4.29 -25.64 -1.09
CA ILE A 182 -2.94 -25.94 -1.55
C ILE A 182 -2.12 -24.67 -1.84
N ILE A 183 -2.71 -23.58 -2.34
CA ILE A 183 -2.00 -22.32 -2.70
C ILE A 183 -2.11 -21.25 -1.60
N VAL A 184 -3.24 -21.20 -0.87
CA VAL A 184 -3.53 -20.23 0.20
C VAL A 184 -2.60 -20.31 1.39
N PRO A 185 -2.07 -21.47 1.81
CA PRO A 185 -1.00 -21.47 2.81
C PRO A 185 0.27 -20.82 2.27
N PHE A 186 0.53 -20.91 0.97
CA PHE A 186 1.77 -20.44 0.36
C PHE A 186 1.75 -18.97 -0.07
N VAL A 187 0.60 -18.38 -0.41
CA VAL A 187 0.53 -16.95 -0.78
C VAL A 187 0.96 -16.02 0.38
N PRO A 188 0.54 -16.25 1.64
CA PRO A 188 1.09 -15.54 2.81
C PRO A 188 2.57 -15.86 3.04
N ILE A 189 3.01 -17.11 2.88
CA ILE A 189 4.42 -17.50 3.06
C ILE A 189 5.33 -16.87 1.99
N ILE A 190 4.87 -16.75 0.74
CA ILE A 190 5.64 -16.24 -0.39
C ILE A 190 5.65 -14.71 -0.43
N ALA A 191 4.61 -14.06 0.10
CA ALA A 191 4.44 -12.61 -0.03
C ALA A 191 4.44 -11.83 1.29
N THR A 192 4.24 -12.44 2.46
CA THR A 192 3.89 -11.67 3.68
C THR A 192 4.45 -12.21 5.00
N GLY A 193 5.13 -13.36 5.00
CA GLY A 193 5.51 -14.12 6.20
C GLY A 193 4.37 -15.00 6.74
N GLU A 194 4.67 -15.91 7.67
CA GLU A 194 3.65 -16.76 8.31
C GLU A 194 2.66 -15.92 9.13
N PRO A 195 1.35 -15.99 8.85
CA PRO A 195 0.32 -15.19 9.55
C PRO A 195 -0.01 -15.77 10.93
N LYS A 196 0.99 -15.86 11.83
CA LYS A 196 0.86 -16.53 13.14
C LYS A 196 -0.19 -15.89 14.04
N MET A 197 -0.44 -14.59 13.86
CA MET A 197 -1.37 -13.82 14.69
C MET A 197 -2.76 -13.68 14.04
N ALA A 198 -2.92 -14.13 12.79
CA ALA A 198 -4.15 -13.96 12.04
C ALA A 198 -5.33 -14.68 12.70
N ASN A 199 -6.48 -14.00 12.74
CA ASN A 199 -7.73 -14.61 13.18
C ASN A 199 -8.26 -15.54 12.08
N PRO A 200 -8.45 -16.86 12.34
CA PRO A 200 -9.00 -17.79 11.35
C PRO A 200 -10.36 -17.38 10.79
N GLU A 201 -11.18 -16.68 11.57
CA GLU A 201 -12.50 -16.20 11.14
C GLU A 201 -12.41 -15.12 10.05
N TYR A 202 -11.28 -14.40 9.98
CA TYR A 202 -11.08 -13.33 9.00
C TYR A 202 -10.58 -13.88 7.66
N ILE A 203 -10.03 -15.10 7.64
CA ILE A 203 -9.43 -15.72 6.44
C ILE A 203 -10.43 -15.72 5.26
N PRO A 204 -11.66 -16.26 5.35
CA PRO A 204 -12.55 -16.30 4.18
C PRO A 204 -12.89 -14.91 3.63
N MET A 205 -13.10 -13.94 4.52
CA MET A 205 -13.42 -12.56 4.14
C MET A 205 -12.23 -11.90 3.46
N THR A 206 -11.03 -12.03 4.03
CA THR A 206 -9.78 -11.60 3.42
C THR A 206 -9.62 -12.15 2.00
N PHE A 207 -9.79 -13.46 1.81
CA PHE A 207 -9.65 -14.09 0.50
C PHE A 207 -10.64 -13.54 -0.54
N SER A 208 -11.84 -13.16 -0.10
CA SER A 208 -12.86 -12.59 -0.99
C SER A 208 -12.46 -11.19 -1.53
N ILE A 209 -11.75 -10.42 -0.71
CA ILE A 209 -11.31 -9.03 -0.99
C ILE A 209 -9.96 -9.02 -1.72
N SER A 210 -9.08 -9.97 -1.40
CA SER A 210 -7.79 -10.16 -2.05
C SER A 210 -7.92 -10.64 -3.52
N PHE A 211 -6.78 -10.75 -4.20
CA PHE A 211 -6.68 -11.12 -5.62
C PHE A 211 -7.40 -10.12 -6.54
N GLN A 212 -7.40 -8.85 -6.14
CA GLN A 212 -7.71 -7.77 -7.08
C GLN A 212 -6.65 -7.76 -8.19
N PRO A 213 -6.98 -7.27 -9.39
CA PRO A 213 -6.02 -7.17 -10.48
C PRO A 213 -4.71 -6.49 -10.05
N ILE A 214 -3.59 -7.12 -10.39
CA ILE A 214 -2.26 -6.58 -10.11
C ILE A 214 -1.63 -6.13 -11.42
N CYS A 215 -1.39 -4.82 -11.55
CA CYS A 215 -0.60 -4.30 -12.65
C CYS A 215 0.79 -4.96 -12.67
N ILE A 216 1.17 -5.54 -13.81
CA ILE A 216 2.46 -6.23 -13.95
C ILE A 216 3.64 -5.25 -13.76
N LYS A 217 3.49 -3.99 -14.19
CA LYS A 217 4.54 -2.97 -14.03
C LYS A 217 4.80 -2.62 -12.56
N ILE A 218 3.83 -2.78 -11.66
CA ILE A 218 4.06 -2.67 -10.21
C ILE A 218 5.03 -3.77 -9.74
N LEU A 219 4.83 -5.02 -10.19
CA LEU A 219 5.70 -6.14 -9.81
C LEU A 219 7.13 -5.94 -10.30
N TYR A 220 7.31 -5.44 -11.53
CA TYR A 220 8.63 -5.07 -12.03
C TYR A 220 9.27 -3.95 -11.23
N HIS A 221 8.50 -2.94 -10.85
CA HIS A 221 9.02 -1.83 -10.07
C HIS A 221 9.54 -2.31 -8.71
N TYR A 222 8.80 -3.19 -8.03
CA TYR A 222 9.29 -3.80 -6.78
C TYR A 222 10.51 -4.69 -6.99
N ALA A 223 10.54 -5.49 -8.06
CA ALA A 223 11.73 -6.27 -8.42
C ALA A 223 12.95 -5.37 -8.64
N GLN A 224 12.78 -4.20 -9.25
CA GLN A 224 13.85 -3.21 -9.39
C GLN A 224 14.34 -2.70 -8.02
N LEU A 225 13.43 -2.39 -7.08
CA LEU A 225 13.80 -1.97 -5.73
C LEU A 225 14.57 -3.06 -4.95
N MET A 226 14.29 -4.34 -5.19
CA MET A 226 15.03 -5.46 -4.57
C MET A 226 16.48 -5.59 -5.07
N HIS A 227 16.80 -4.97 -6.21
CA HIS A 227 18.07 -5.15 -6.91
C HIS A 227 18.88 -3.85 -7.09
N ASN A 228 18.32 -2.68 -6.79
CA ASN A 228 18.93 -1.38 -7.09
C ASN A 228 19.90 -0.85 -6.01
N GLY A 229 20.25 -1.67 -5.01
CA GLY A 229 21.26 -1.32 -4.00
C GLY A 229 20.77 -0.33 -2.95
N ASN A 230 19.62 -0.62 -2.33
CA ASN A 230 19.02 0.17 -1.25
C ASN A 230 18.58 1.59 -1.65
N LYS A 231 17.98 1.72 -2.84
CA LYS A 231 17.48 3.00 -3.34
C LYS A 231 15.95 2.97 -3.41
N PHE A 232 15.32 4.05 -3.00
CA PHE A 232 13.89 4.22 -3.24
C PHE A 232 13.73 5.09 -4.50
N SER A 233 13.62 4.44 -5.66
CA SER A 233 13.73 5.10 -6.96
C SER A 233 12.49 4.98 -7.84
N MET A 234 12.42 5.84 -8.87
CA MET A 234 11.44 5.73 -9.94
C MET A 234 11.68 4.46 -10.78
N TYR A 235 10.71 4.16 -11.66
CA TYR A 235 10.74 2.95 -12.49
C TYR A 235 11.90 3.03 -13.49
N ASP A 236 12.69 1.97 -13.58
CA ASP A 236 13.74 1.83 -14.58
C ASP A 236 13.16 1.34 -15.91
N TYR A 237 13.20 2.19 -16.94
CA TYR A 237 12.76 1.86 -18.31
C TYR A 237 13.89 1.35 -19.22
N GLY A 238 15.08 1.15 -18.66
CA GLY A 238 16.34 0.91 -19.35
C GLY A 238 17.01 2.21 -19.80
N GLU A 239 18.34 2.20 -19.87
CA GLU A 239 19.21 3.37 -20.10
C GLU A 239 18.70 4.34 -21.17
N LYS A 240 18.39 3.84 -22.38
CA LYS A 240 17.91 4.68 -23.49
C LYS A 240 16.58 5.37 -23.19
N SER A 241 15.68 4.68 -22.50
CA SER A 241 14.36 5.22 -22.15
C SER A 241 14.45 6.15 -20.95
N ASN A 242 15.33 5.85 -19.98
CA ASN A 242 15.61 6.70 -18.84
C ASN A 242 16.20 8.03 -19.29
N LEU A 243 17.15 8.05 -20.23
CA LEU A 243 17.71 9.30 -20.76
C LEU A 243 16.62 10.19 -21.36
N LYS A 244 15.64 9.60 -22.07
CA LYS A 244 14.51 10.35 -22.64
C LYS A 244 13.52 10.85 -21.59
N ARG A 245 13.35 10.14 -20.48
CA ARG A 245 12.31 10.42 -19.46
C ARG A 245 12.82 11.26 -18.29
N TYR A 246 14.05 11.00 -17.89
CA TYR A 246 14.66 11.51 -16.66
C TYR A 246 15.92 12.32 -16.92
N ASN A 247 16.41 12.38 -18.17
CA ASN A 247 17.71 12.97 -18.51
C ASN A 247 18.88 12.32 -17.73
N SER A 248 18.72 11.04 -17.37
CA SER A 248 19.68 10.24 -16.61
C SER A 248 19.67 8.81 -17.13
N LYS A 249 20.80 8.10 -17.04
CA LYS A 249 20.89 6.67 -17.39
C LYS A 249 20.16 5.79 -16.37
N GLU A 250 20.26 6.17 -15.10
CA GLU A 250 19.59 5.51 -13.97
C GLU A 250 18.32 6.26 -13.60
N PRO A 251 17.27 5.58 -13.10
CA PRO A 251 16.10 6.26 -12.57
C PRO A 251 16.47 7.11 -11.34
N PRO A 252 15.93 8.32 -11.21
CA PRO A 252 16.18 9.16 -10.04
C PRO A 252 15.53 8.56 -8.79
N GLU A 253 16.13 8.83 -7.63
CA GLU A 253 15.54 8.53 -6.33
C GLU A 253 14.37 9.47 -6.02
N TYR A 254 13.41 9.01 -5.24
CA TYR A 254 12.37 9.88 -4.72
C TYR A 254 12.99 10.83 -3.69
N PRO A 255 12.75 12.16 -3.79
CA PRO A 255 13.37 13.15 -2.92
C PRO A 255 12.67 13.16 -1.56
N LEU A 256 12.99 12.19 -0.69
CA LEU A 256 12.42 12.08 0.65
C LEU A 256 12.72 13.32 1.51
N GLU A 257 13.77 14.07 1.18
CA GLU A 257 14.13 15.33 1.80
C GLU A 257 13.04 16.41 1.69
N ASN A 258 12.11 16.27 0.74
CA ASN A 258 11.00 17.19 0.55
C ASN A 258 9.81 16.90 1.49
N ILE A 259 9.79 15.75 2.16
CA ILE A 259 8.68 15.39 3.05
C ILE A 259 8.69 16.33 4.25
N SER A 260 7.52 16.92 4.57
CA SER A 260 7.37 17.84 5.71
C SER A 260 6.15 17.52 6.59
N VAL A 261 5.32 16.57 6.17
CA VAL A 261 4.14 16.14 6.92
C VAL A 261 4.59 15.28 8.10
N PRO A 262 4.02 15.46 9.31
CA PRO A 262 4.35 14.61 10.45
C PRO A 262 4.07 13.13 10.18
N VAL A 263 4.87 12.25 10.78
CA VAL A 263 4.80 10.80 10.56
C VAL A 263 4.68 10.04 11.88
N TYR A 264 3.89 8.96 11.87
CA TYR A 264 3.90 7.92 12.89
C TYR A 264 3.98 6.55 12.22
N VAL A 265 5.09 5.85 12.37
CA VAL A 265 5.31 4.58 11.64
C VAL A 265 4.89 3.39 12.49
N VAL A 266 4.20 2.42 11.89
CA VAL A 266 3.88 1.14 12.50
C VAL A 266 4.57 0.03 11.72
N TYR A 267 5.30 -0.85 12.40
CA TYR A 267 6.03 -1.94 11.76
C TYR A 267 6.09 -3.18 12.64
N GLY A 268 6.17 -4.35 12.01
CA GLY A 268 6.17 -5.65 12.66
C GLY A 268 7.56 -6.26 12.64
N THR A 269 7.93 -7.03 13.66
CA THR A 269 9.28 -7.63 13.73
C THR A 269 9.50 -8.85 12.87
N THR A 270 8.41 -9.43 12.36
CA THR A 270 8.45 -10.53 11.40
C THR A 270 7.84 -10.11 10.07
N ASP A 271 7.70 -8.81 9.82
CA ASP A 271 7.31 -8.27 8.52
C ASP A 271 8.52 -8.31 7.59
N GLU A 272 8.45 -9.17 6.59
CA GLU A 272 9.56 -9.39 5.66
C GLU A 272 9.48 -8.51 4.40
N LEU A 273 8.37 -7.79 4.18
CA LEU A 273 8.26 -6.81 3.09
C LEU A 273 8.56 -5.39 3.55
N GLY A 274 8.11 -5.04 4.75
CA GLY A 274 8.44 -3.81 5.46
C GLY A 274 9.41 -4.10 6.60
N ASP A 275 10.57 -4.68 6.27
CA ASP A 275 11.58 -5.12 7.24
C ASP A 275 11.97 -4.02 8.24
N VAL A 276 12.35 -4.43 9.45
CA VAL A 276 12.72 -3.52 10.53
C VAL A 276 13.89 -2.63 10.11
N LYS A 277 14.93 -3.18 9.49
CA LYS A 277 16.11 -2.42 9.06
C LYS A 277 15.77 -1.45 7.94
N ASP A 278 14.97 -1.90 6.97
CA ASP A 278 14.51 -1.06 5.86
C ASP A 278 13.60 0.07 6.36
N THR A 279 12.78 -0.19 7.38
CA THR A 279 11.93 0.83 8.03
C THR A 279 12.75 1.83 8.84
N GLU A 280 13.75 1.37 9.62
CA GLU A 280 14.63 2.26 10.38
C GLU A 280 15.49 3.11 9.43
N TYR A 281 16.00 2.52 8.35
CA TYR A 281 16.69 3.25 7.28
C TYR A 281 15.81 4.33 6.64
N LEU A 282 14.54 4.03 6.37
CA LEU A 282 13.58 5.03 5.88
C LEU A 282 13.46 6.21 6.86
N LEU A 283 13.35 5.94 8.16
CA LEU A 283 13.24 7.00 9.18
C LEU A 283 14.49 7.87 9.24
N GLU A 284 15.68 7.30 9.07
CA GLU A 284 16.95 8.04 8.98
C GLU A 284 17.05 8.93 7.75
N LYS A 285 16.33 8.60 6.67
CA LYS A 285 16.30 9.39 5.43
C LYS A 285 15.29 10.53 5.44
N LEU A 286 14.40 10.59 6.41
CA LEU A 286 13.48 11.72 6.55
C LEU A 286 14.25 12.96 7.07
N PRO A 287 13.90 14.17 6.61
CA PRO A 287 14.47 15.41 7.15
C PRO A 287 14.30 15.53 8.66
N GLU A 288 15.28 16.13 9.33
CA GLU A 288 15.18 16.50 10.75
C GLU A 288 13.98 17.43 11.04
N SER A 289 13.53 18.19 10.05
CA SER A 289 12.35 19.07 10.15
C SER A 289 11.03 18.30 10.21
N VAL A 290 11.01 17.02 9.83
CA VAL A 290 9.82 16.17 9.92
C VAL A 290 9.59 15.77 11.38
N LYS A 291 8.43 16.15 11.90
CA LYS A 291 8.01 15.69 13.22
C LYS A 291 7.63 14.21 13.18
N ILE A 292 8.50 13.37 13.75
CA ILE A 292 8.20 11.96 14.01
C ILE A 292 7.47 11.87 15.36
N TYR A 293 6.14 11.66 15.34
CA TYR A 293 5.33 11.57 16.55
C TYR A 293 5.62 10.32 17.38
N GLY A 294 6.22 9.31 16.76
CA GLY A 294 6.63 8.08 17.39
C GLY A 294 6.71 6.93 16.40
N LYS A 295 7.10 5.78 16.91
CA LYS A 295 7.13 4.52 16.17
C LYS A 295 6.47 3.43 17.01
N LEU A 296 5.65 2.59 16.38
CA LEU A 296 4.99 1.45 17.00
C LEU A 296 5.57 0.17 16.41
N LYS A 297 6.49 -0.42 17.18
CA LYS A 297 7.07 -1.73 16.89
C LYS A 297 6.15 -2.82 17.45
N LEU A 298 5.72 -3.74 16.60
CA LEU A 298 4.83 -4.85 16.95
C LEU A 298 5.60 -6.16 16.91
N GLU A 299 5.84 -6.72 18.10
CA GLU A 299 6.57 -7.99 18.22
C GLU A 299 5.74 -9.16 17.67
N GLY A 300 6.33 -9.95 16.77
CA GLY A 300 5.70 -11.13 16.16
C GLY A 300 4.69 -10.84 15.06
N TYR A 301 4.47 -9.57 14.69
CA TYR A 301 3.58 -9.20 13.60
C TYR A 301 4.28 -9.38 12.24
N SER A 302 3.67 -10.18 11.36
CA SER A 302 4.01 -10.31 9.95
C SER A 302 3.35 -9.22 9.11
N HIS A 303 3.63 -9.20 7.79
CA HIS A 303 3.14 -8.17 6.90
C HIS A 303 1.61 -8.09 6.78
N VAL A 304 0.89 -9.20 7.02
CA VAL A 304 -0.58 -9.24 6.96
C VAL A 304 -1.25 -9.01 8.30
N ASP A 305 -0.51 -9.18 9.39
CA ASP A 305 -1.07 -9.11 10.74
C ASP A 305 -1.56 -7.71 11.10
N PHE A 306 -1.08 -6.65 10.44
CA PHE A 306 -1.66 -5.30 10.58
C PHE A 306 -3.16 -5.26 10.24
N LEU A 307 -3.64 -6.15 9.38
CA LEU A 307 -5.05 -6.23 8.99
C LEU A 307 -5.76 -7.44 9.60
N TRP A 308 -5.06 -8.56 9.76
CA TRP A 308 -5.70 -9.85 10.05
C TRP A 308 -5.51 -10.34 11.48
N ALA A 309 -4.62 -9.73 12.27
CA ALA A 309 -4.37 -10.23 13.61
C ALA A 309 -5.59 -10.08 14.52
N LYS A 310 -5.79 -11.07 15.39
CA LYS A 310 -6.91 -11.09 16.35
C LYS A 310 -6.85 -9.95 17.38
N ASP A 311 -5.66 -9.42 17.64
CA ASP A 311 -5.39 -8.38 18.63
C ASP A 311 -5.10 -7.00 18.02
N VAL A 312 -5.39 -6.80 16.72
CA VAL A 312 -5.22 -5.50 16.01
C VAL A 312 -5.86 -4.34 16.77
N LYS A 313 -7.06 -4.56 17.34
CA LYS A 313 -7.78 -3.53 18.09
C LYS A 313 -6.98 -3.02 19.30
N GLU A 314 -6.43 -3.93 20.09
CA GLU A 314 -5.62 -3.62 21.28
C GLU A 314 -4.24 -3.08 20.89
N LYS A 315 -3.55 -3.76 19.98
CA LYS A 315 -2.15 -3.49 19.68
C LYS A 315 -1.96 -2.26 18.80
N ILE A 316 -2.91 -1.97 17.90
CA ILE A 316 -2.83 -0.87 16.93
C ILE A 316 -3.93 0.15 17.17
N LEU A 317 -5.20 -0.21 17.01
CA LEU A 317 -6.28 0.77 16.85
C LEU A 317 -6.44 1.68 18.06
N GLN A 318 -6.49 1.12 19.27
CA GLN A 318 -6.59 1.90 20.50
C GLN A 318 -5.40 2.86 20.69
N LYS A 319 -4.19 2.46 20.27
CA LYS A 319 -3.00 3.31 20.35
C LYS A 319 -3.06 4.45 19.33
N LEU A 320 -3.52 4.17 18.11
CA LEU A 320 -3.71 5.18 17.09
C LEU A 320 -4.79 6.21 17.50
N VAL A 321 -5.92 5.76 18.05
CA VAL A 321 -6.96 6.67 18.55
C VAL A 321 -6.40 7.58 19.66
N LYS A 322 -5.71 7.02 20.66
CA LYS A 322 -5.07 7.81 21.74
C LYS A 322 -4.04 8.81 21.20
N LEU A 323 -3.23 8.40 20.23
CA LEU A 323 -2.28 9.29 19.56
C LEU A 323 -3.00 10.46 18.89
N LEU A 324 -4.06 10.17 18.13
CA LEU A 324 -4.79 11.19 17.38
C LEU A 324 -5.56 12.13 18.30
N GLU A 325 -6.08 11.65 19.43
CA GLU A 325 -6.67 12.50 20.47
C GLU A 325 -5.64 13.45 21.08
N LYS A 326 -4.42 12.95 21.37
CA LYS A 326 -3.32 13.81 21.81
C LYS A 326 -2.98 14.87 20.76
N ILE A 327 -2.91 14.48 19.48
CA ILE A 327 -2.64 15.41 18.37
C ILE A 327 -3.76 16.44 18.23
N TYR A 328 -5.02 16.02 18.39
CA TYR A 328 -6.18 16.90 18.31
C TYR A 328 -6.18 17.94 19.44
N ASN A 329 -5.89 17.53 20.67
CA ASN A 329 -5.88 18.39 21.86
C ASN A 329 -4.61 19.25 22.02
N SER A 330 -3.58 19.05 21.19
CA SER A 330 -2.32 19.81 21.26
C SER A 330 -2.35 21.13 20.47
N PHE A 331 -3.52 21.58 20.02
CA PHE A 331 -3.76 22.82 19.28
C PHE A 331 -4.95 23.56 19.88
#